data_AF-A0A7V8N285-F1
#
_entry.id   AF-A0A7V8N285-F1
#
_cell.length_a   1.000
_cell.length_b   1.000
_cell.length_c   1.000
_cell.angle_alpha   90.00
_cell.angle_beta   90.00
_cell.angle_gamma   90.00
#
_symmetry.space_group_name_H-M   'P 1'
#
loop_
_entity.id
_entity.type
_entity.pdbx_description
1 polymer ?
#
loop_
_entity_poly.entity_id
_entity_poly.type
_entity_poly.pdbx_seq_one_letter_code
_entity_poly.pdbx_strand_id
1 'polypeptide(L)'
;MIIYLLYRLITVYEWLLIIYALLSWAPDLRNSQVGRIIGQLSRPFLSIFDRLPLQFAGLDFTIVVAVIALNCIQRLLLMIF
;
A
#
# COMPACT_ATOMS: atom_id res chain seq x y z
N MET A 1 17.14 -13.87 12.59
CA MET A 1 16.65 -14.48 11.32
C MET A 1 15.20 -14.10 11.00
N ILE A 2 14.25 -14.25 11.95
CA ILE A 2 12.82 -13.95 11.72
C ILE A 2 12.56 -12.48 11.34
N ILE A 3 13.25 -11.52 11.98
CA ILE A 3 13.09 -10.08 11.75
C ILE A 3 13.47 -9.67 10.33
N TYR A 4 14.52 -10.27 9.77
CA TYR A 4 14.95 -10.00 8.38
C TYR A 4 13.90 -10.46 7.36
N LEU A 5 13.24 -11.59 7.63
CA LEU A 5 12.19 -12.13 6.77
C LEU A 5 10.95 -11.22 6.80
N LEU A 6 10.57 -10.75 7.99
CA LEU A 6 9.49 -9.78 8.20
C LEU A 6 9.77 -8.45 7.51
N TYR A 7 10.99 -7.92 7.65
CA TYR A 7 11.44 -6.71 6.97
C TYR A 7 11.31 -6.81 5.44
N ARG A 8 11.75 -7.94 4.85
CA ARG A 8 11.60 -8.18 3.41
C ARG A 8 10.15 -8.23 2.98
N LEU A 9 9.27 -8.88 3.75
CA LEU A 9 7.84 -8.94 3.43
C LEU A 9 7.18 -7.56 3.44
N ILE A 10 7.49 -6.74 4.45
CA ILE A 10 7.02 -5.36 4.56
C ILE A 10 7.48 -4.56 3.34
N THR A 11 8.77 -4.66 2.99
CA THR A 11 9.34 -3.96 1.82
C THR A 11 8.62 -4.35 0.51
N VAL A 12 8.37 -5.65 0.30
CA VAL A 12 7.65 -6.14 -0.89
C VAL A 12 6.22 -5.60 -0.92
N TYR A 13 5.53 -5.58 0.23
CA TYR A 13 4.18 -5.05 0.34
C TYR A 13 4.13 -3.54 0.09
N GLU A 14 5.15 -2.80 0.53
CA GLU A 14 5.31 -1.38 0.24
C GLU A 14 5.39 -1.12 -1.27
N TRP A 15 6.24 -1.87 -1.99
CA TRP A 15 6.31 -1.80 -3.45
C TRP A 15 4.98 -2.16 -4.13
N LEU A 16 4.24 -3.13 -3.60
CA LEU A 16 2.92 -3.50 -4.12
C LEU A 16 1.92 -2.33 -4.01
N LEU A 17 1.93 -1.62 -2.88
CA LEU A 17 1.10 -0.42 -2.68
C LEU A 17 1.51 0.73 -3.62
N ILE A 18 2.81 0.91 -3.85
CA ILE A 18 3.33 1.91 -4.81
C ILE A 18 2.86 1.58 -6.23
N ILE A 19 2.95 0.31 -6.65
CA ILE A 19 2.46 -0.12 -7.97
C ILE A 19 0.95 0.11 -8.06
N TYR A 20 0.18 -0.23 -7.02
CA TYR A 20 -1.25 0.09 -6.96
C TYR A 20 -1.52 1.60 -7.11
N ALA A 21 -0.67 2.47 -6.54
CA ALA A 21 -0.74 3.92 -6.73
C ALA A 21 -0.59 4.33 -8.19
N LEU A 22 0.45 3.82 -8.84
CA LEU A 22 0.70 4.10 -10.25
C LEU A 22 -0.47 3.62 -11.13
N LEU A 23 -1.03 2.45 -10.81
CA LEU A 23 -2.22 1.92 -11.47
C LEU A 23 -3.49 2.74 -11.20
N SER A 24 -3.59 3.39 -10.04
CA SER A 24 -4.74 4.25 -9.72
C SER A 24 -4.78 5.51 -10.60
N TRP A 25 -3.62 6.01 -11.00
CA TRP A 25 -3.51 7.16 -11.90
C TRP A 25 -3.67 6.78 -13.38
N ALA A 26 -3.46 5.51 -13.72
CA ALA A 26 -3.61 4.99 -15.08
C ALA A 26 -4.87 4.10 -15.22
N PRO A 27 -6.04 4.66 -15.58
CA PRO A 27 -7.32 3.95 -15.55
C PRO A 27 -7.37 2.71 -16.44
N ASP A 28 -6.71 2.73 -17.61
CA ASP A 28 -6.64 1.58 -18.52
C ASP A 28 -5.91 0.38 -17.90
N LEU A 29 -4.83 0.65 -17.16
CA LEU A 29 -4.05 -0.36 -16.46
C LEU A 29 -4.78 -0.88 -15.21
N ARG A 30 -5.56 -0.04 -14.53
CA ARG A 30 -6.37 -0.44 -13.37
C ARG A 30 -7.40 -1.52 -13.74
N ASN A 31 -7.99 -1.43 -14.93
CA ASN A 31 -9.00 -2.37 -15.42
C ASN A 31 -8.43 -3.69 -15.97
N SER A 32 -7.11 -3.77 -16.17
CA SER A 32 -6.42 -4.99 -16.60
C SER A 32 -6.53 -6.11 -15.55
N GLN A 33 -6.32 -7.37 -15.97
CA GLN A 33 -6.32 -8.50 -15.04
C GLN A 33 -5.28 -8.32 -13.91
N VAL A 34 -4.10 -7.82 -14.25
CA VAL A 34 -3.02 -7.54 -13.30
C VAL A 34 -3.43 -6.43 -12.32
N GLY A 35 -4.03 -5.35 -12.82
CA GLY A 35 -4.52 -4.25 -11.98
C GLY A 35 -5.59 -4.69 -10.98
N ARG A 36 -6.50 -5.59 -11.38
CA ARG A 36 -7.50 -6.17 -10.48
C ARG A 36 -6.87 -7.02 -9.38
N ILE A 37 -5.88 -7.86 -9.72
CA ILE A 37 -5.17 -8.71 -8.74
C ILE A 37 -4.43 -7.83 -7.72
N ILE A 38 -3.67 -6.83 -8.19
CA ILE A 38 -2.94 -5.92 -7.32
C ILE A 38 -3.91 -5.12 -6.44
N GLY A 39 -5.05 -4.68 -6.98
CA GLY A 39 -6.09 -4.03 -6.21
C GLY A 39 -6.70 -4.93 -5.13
N GLN A 40 -6.93 -6.20 -5.42
CA GLN A 40 -7.42 -7.17 -4.43
C GLN A 40 -6.40 -7.43 -3.31
N LEU A 41 -5.10 -7.46 -3.62
CA LEU A 41 -4.03 -7.61 -2.63
C LEU A 41 -3.82 -6.36 -1.77
N SER A 42 -4.08 -5.18 -2.33
CA SER A 42 -3.93 -3.88 -1.64
C SER A 42 -5.14 -3.54 -0.77
N ARG A 43 -6.35 -3.93 -1.19
CA ARG A 43 -7.62 -3.60 -0.52
C ARG A 43 -7.67 -3.92 0.99
N PRO A 44 -7.19 -5.06 1.49
CA PRO A 44 -7.26 -5.38 2.92
C PRO A 44 -6.55 -4.37 3.81
N PHE A 45 -5.45 -3.80 3.33
CA PHE A 45 -4.71 -2.77 4.05
C PHE A 45 -5.31 -1.39 3.83
N LEU A 46 -5.68 -1.08 2.58
CA LEU A 46 -6.29 0.21 2.24
C LEU A 46 -7.66 0.41 2.90
N SER A 47 -8.43 -0.66 3.13
CA SER A 47 -9.76 -0.58 3.74
C SER A 47 -9.75 -0.08 5.19
N ILE A 48 -8.61 -0.16 5.86
CA ILE A 48 -8.40 0.44 7.19
C ILE A 48 -8.51 1.98 7.09
N PHE A 49 -8.13 2.53 5.94
CA PHE A 49 -8.13 3.96 5.66
C PHE A 49 -9.36 4.43 4.86
N ASP A 50 -10.25 3.53 4.41
CA ASP A 50 -11.48 3.88 3.66
C ASP A 50 -12.40 4.84 4.42
N ARG A 51 -12.32 4.86 5.76
CA ARG A 51 -13.10 5.79 6.60
C ARG A 51 -12.56 7.22 6.58
N LEU A 52 -11.35 7.42 6.07
CA LEU A 52 -10.74 8.73 5.93
C LEU A 52 -11.10 9.31 4.55
N PRO A 53 -11.57 10.57 4.46
CA PRO A 53 -11.89 11.20 3.18
C PRO A 53 -10.61 11.60 2.44
N LEU A 54 -9.84 10.62 1.97
CA LEU A 54 -8.53 10.79 1.34
C LEU A 54 -8.60 10.77 -0.20
N GLN A 55 -9.79 10.70 -0.76
CA GLN A 55 -9.99 10.80 -2.21
C GLN A 55 -10.20 12.27 -2.58
N PHE A 56 -9.24 12.87 -3.29
CA PHE A 56 -9.27 14.27 -3.70
C PHE A 56 -9.20 14.38 -5.22
N ALA A 57 -10.18 15.04 -5.83
CA ALA A 57 -10.21 15.31 -7.28
C ALA A 57 -9.99 14.05 -8.17
N GLY A 58 -10.45 12.88 -7.71
CA GLY A 58 -10.25 11.60 -8.42
C GLY A 58 -8.89 10.93 -8.18
N LEU A 59 -8.02 11.52 -7.35
CA LEU A 59 -6.76 10.94 -6.88
C LEU A 59 -6.94 10.25 -5.53
N ASP A 60 -6.40 9.05 -5.41
CA ASP A 60 -6.53 8.18 -4.24
C ASP A 60 -5.35 8.40 -3.29
N PHE A 61 -5.38 9.45 -2.45
CA PHE A 61 -4.29 9.75 -1.49
C PHE A 61 -4.23 8.75 -0.32
N THR A 62 -5.23 7.87 -0.22
CA THR A 62 -5.23 6.70 0.67
C THR A 62 -3.90 5.95 0.63
N ILE A 63 -3.27 5.89 -0.55
CA ILE A 63 -2.04 5.15 -0.78
C ILE A 63 -0.82 5.84 -0.15
N VAL A 64 -0.77 7.17 -0.21
CA VAL A 64 0.29 7.96 0.45
C VAL A 64 0.23 7.74 1.95
N VAL A 65 -0.97 7.80 2.54
CA VAL A 65 -1.19 7.56 3.97
C VAL A 65 -0.82 6.12 4.35
N ALA A 66 -1.20 5.14 3.52
CA ALA A 66 -0.86 3.74 3.69
C ALA A 66 0.66 3.50 3.69
N VAL A 67 1.42 4.10 2.77
CA VAL A 67 2.89 3.98 2.71
C VAL A 67 3.54 4.64 3.92
N ILE A 68 3.05 5.82 4.35
CA ILE A 68 3.55 6.50 5.56
C ILE A 68 3.30 5.64 6.80
N ALA A 69 2.11 5.05 6.92
CA ALA A 69 1.77 4.15 8.02
C ALA A 69 2.70 2.91 8.04
N LEU A 70 2.98 2.33 6.87
CA LEU A 70 3.88 1.18 6.74
C LEU A 70 5.31 1.53 7.18
N ASN A 71 5.82 2.68 6.75
CA ASN A 71 7.13 3.20 7.17
C ASN A 71 7.18 3.43 8.68
N CYS A 72 6.12 3.96 9.28
CA CYS A 72 6.03 4.18 10.72
C CYS A 72 6.10 2.85 11.47
N ILE A 73 5.35 1.84 11.02
CA ILE A 73 5.37 0.48 11.59
C ILE A 73 6.78 -0.13 11.49
N GLN A 74 7.41 -0.03 10.32
CA GLN A 74 8.77 -0.55 10.10
C GLN A 74 9.79 0.09 11.04
N ARG A 75 9.72 1.40 11.21
CA ARG A 75 10.61 2.14 12.11
C ARG A 75 10.38 1.79 13.58
N LEU A 76 9.13 1.60 13.98
CA LEU A 76 8.76 1.18 15.33
C LEU A 76 9.23 -0.26 15.61
N LEU A 77 9.12 -1.15 14.63
CA LEU A 77 9.60 -2.53 14.72
C LEU A 77 11.13 -2.58 14.87
N LEU A 78 11.87 -1.74 14.14
CA LEU A 78 13.33 -1.60 14.30
C LEU A 78 13.75 -0.94 15.62
N MET A 79 12.87 -0.19 16.28
CA MET A 79 13.18 0.46 17.56
C MET A 79 12.95 -0.46 18.75
N ILE A 80 12.00 -1.41 18.65
CA ILE A 80 11.64 -2.32 19.74
C ILE A 80 12.60 -3.52 19.84
N PHE A 81 13.26 -3.89 18.75
CA PHE A 81 14.19 -5.02 18.66
C PHE A 81 15.63 -4.56 18.49
#